data_AF-A0A520QHC8-F1
#
_entry.id   AF-A0A520QHC8-F1
#
_cell.length_a   1.000
_cell.length_b   1.000
_cell.length_c   1.000
_cell.angle_alpha   90.00
_cell.angle_beta   90.00
_cell.angle_gamma   90.00
#
_symmetry.space_group_name_H-M   'P 1'
#
loop_
_entity.id
_entity.type
_entity.pdbx_description
1 polymer ?
#
loop_
_entity_poly.entity_id
_entity_poly.type
_entity_poly.pdbx_seq_one_letter_code
_entity_poly.pdbx_strand_id
1 'polypeptide(L)'
;MHRDVCYTARVIRWEPVLFFVCLTGCSSCGEAAELSVSGAHPYTRCHLAEPPEERVGAVGDLTLRFEERVLRIEGAPSSLRLAVFAGPLGAALPEAPEADLAIALGGLGDEPLTTLSALGEWGIPVLVVAGGEERFEPLSDAFEALEGDARQRVIDATVLRLIRVGKLELVVVPGAPEGRYVTAGEGACGFGEPDLAHWEMDAPDEGVRRYLLAWAGPAGTDATRGLLGAEAGSPLVARLMTSVGAEGALFAWPRSATGRAAGEGMALTLGVAPIAGVTVLRADGSRAAPGVTRLTLRPEAPSLTLESP
;
A
#
# COMPACT_ATOMS: atom_id res chain seq x y z
N MET A 1 37.62 59.39 50.34
CA MET A 1 38.85 58.66 49.97
C MET A 1 38.95 58.67 48.46
N HIS A 2 40.07 59.19 47.95
CA HIS A 2 40.64 59.13 46.59
C HIS A 2 40.03 58.08 45.62
N ARG A 3 39.81 58.34 44.32
CA ARG A 3 40.75 58.90 43.33
C ARG A 3 40.03 59.20 42.00
N ASP A 4 40.39 60.30 41.34
CA ASP A 4 40.22 60.50 39.90
C ASP A 4 41.18 59.61 39.11
N VAL A 5 40.73 59.00 38.00
CA VAL A 5 41.54 58.75 36.78
C VAL A 5 40.63 58.69 35.55
N CYS A 6 40.74 59.69 34.68
CA CYS A 6 40.41 59.59 33.26
C CYS A 6 41.53 58.87 32.50
N TYR A 7 41.23 58.02 31.51
CA TYR A 7 41.63 58.25 30.11
C TYR A 7 41.29 57.08 29.15
N THR A 8 41.08 57.50 27.89
CA THR A 8 41.27 56.83 26.59
C THR A 8 40.28 55.78 26.11
N ALA A 9 39.47 56.23 25.14
CA ALA A 9 38.83 55.43 24.12
C ALA A 9 39.85 54.61 23.31
N ARG A 10 39.56 53.32 23.12
CA ARG A 10 40.02 52.54 21.97
C ARG A 10 38.80 51.96 21.27
N VAL A 11 38.47 52.57 20.13
CA VAL A 11 37.53 52.02 19.16
C VAL A 11 38.22 50.82 18.51
N ILE A 12 37.86 49.61 18.93
CA ILE A 12 38.21 48.40 18.20
C ILE A 12 37.07 48.19 17.21
N ARG A 13 37.36 48.40 15.92
CA ARG A 13 36.49 47.99 14.81
C ARG A 13 36.42 46.48 14.81
N TRP A 14 35.27 45.92 15.16
CA TRP A 14 34.96 44.52 14.90
C TRP A 14 34.34 44.46 13.51
N GLU A 15 35.04 43.84 12.57
CA GLU A 15 34.49 43.45 11.29
C GLU A 15 33.36 42.44 11.52
N PRO A 16 32.19 42.58 10.86
CA PRO A 16 31.15 41.57 10.95
C PRO A 16 31.61 40.36 10.15
N VAL A 17 32.13 39.35 10.84
CA VAL A 17 32.18 38.00 10.29
C VAL A 17 30.72 37.57 10.11
N LEU A 18 30.22 37.69 8.88
CA LEU A 18 28.97 37.08 8.46
C LEU A 18 29.10 35.57 8.70
N PHE A 19 28.55 35.10 9.81
CA PHE A 19 28.29 33.70 10.04
C PHE A 19 27.12 33.33 9.12
N PHE A 20 27.44 32.89 7.91
CA PHE A 20 26.49 32.23 7.01
C PHE A 20 26.09 30.92 7.69
N VAL A 21 25.01 30.96 8.46
CA VAL A 21 24.32 29.74 8.89
C VAL A 21 23.77 29.11 7.62
N CYS A 22 24.39 28.03 7.17
CA CYS A 22 23.84 27.14 6.17
C CYS A 22 22.50 26.60 6.68
N LEU A 23 21.41 27.27 6.34
CA LEU A 23 20.07 26.68 6.32
C LEU A 23 20.02 25.71 5.14
N THR A 24 20.68 24.57 5.26
CA THR A 24 20.31 23.39 4.47
C THR A 24 18.95 22.94 4.99
N GLY A 25 17.92 23.25 4.23
CA GLY A 25 16.53 22.97 4.58
C GLY A 25 16.32 21.49 4.89
N CYS A 26 15.91 21.21 6.12
CA CYS A 26 15.16 20.00 6.43
C CYS A 26 13.71 20.27 6.01
N SER A 27 13.37 20.04 4.75
CA SER A 27 11.97 20.07 4.26
C SER A 27 11.14 18.90 4.82
N SER A 28 11.79 17.83 5.28
CA SER A 28 11.16 16.60 5.78
C SER A 28 10.30 16.77 7.05
N CYS A 29 10.57 17.76 7.91
CA CYS A 29 9.80 17.91 9.17
C CYS A 29 8.40 18.50 8.98
N GLY A 30 8.10 19.13 7.82
CA GLY A 30 6.79 19.72 7.52
C GLY A 30 5.80 18.72 6.94
N GLU A 31 6.24 17.92 5.97
CA GLU A 31 5.40 16.92 5.29
C GLU A 31 4.89 15.82 6.23
N ALA A 32 5.74 15.31 7.13
CA ALA A 32 5.33 14.28 8.09
C ALA A 32 4.19 14.76 9.02
N ALA A 33 4.16 16.05 9.35
CA ALA A 33 3.09 16.64 10.17
C ALA A 33 1.78 16.81 9.39
N GLU A 34 1.84 17.05 8.08
CA GLU A 34 0.66 17.17 7.21
C GLU A 34 0.01 15.82 6.90
N LEU A 35 0.82 14.76 6.81
CA LEU A 35 0.33 13.40 6.58
C LEU A 35 -0.28 12.74 7.83
N SER A 36 0.09 13.23 9.02
CA SER A 36 -0.32 12.63 10.29
C SER A 36 -1.73 13.08 10.71
N VAL A 37 -2.56 12.13 11.13
CA VAL A 37 -3.88 12.37 11.73
C VAL A 37 -3.84 12.00 13.20
N SER A 38 -4.16 12.97 14.05
CA SER A 38 -4.29 12.79 15.50
C SER A 38 -5.71 12.36 15.89
N GLY A 39 -5.86 11.68 17.03
CA GLY A 39 -7.16 11.30 17.56
C GLY A 39 -7.09 10.07 18.45
N ALA A 40 -8.25 9.44 18.69
CA ALA A 40 -8.31 8.18 19.45
C ALA A 40 -7.61 7.01 18.73
N HIS A 41 -7.55 7.07 17.40
CA HIS A 41 -6.88 6.11 16.54
C HIS A 41 -6.00 6.89 15.55
N PRO A 42 -4.79 7.32 15.96
CA PRO A 42 -3.93 8.09 15.07
C PRO A 42 -3.43 7.24 13.90
N TYR A 43 -3.21 7.87 12.75
CA TYR A 43 -2.70 7.22 11.53
C TYR A 43 -1.98 8.20 10.61
N THR A 44 -1.18 7.67 9.69
CA THR A 44 -0.51 8.42 8.61
C THR A 44 -1.22 8.19 7.28
N ARG A 45 -1.50 9.26 6.55
CA ARG A 45 -2.13 9.22 5.22
C ARG A 45 -1.11 8.84 4.14
N CYS A 46 -0.68 7.58 4.15
CA CYS A 46 0.39 7.09 3.26
C CYS A 46 0.07 7.31 1.77
N HIS A 47 -1.20 7.27 1.38
CA HIS A 47 -1.64 7.53 -0.01
C HIS A 47 -1.44 9.00 -0.46
N LEU A 48 -1.21 9.93 0.47
CA LEU A 48 -0.94 11.35 0.17
C LEU A 48 0.54 11.69 0.17
N ALA A 49 1.43 10.77 0.56
CA ALA A 49 2.87 10.98 0.46
C ALA A 49 3.30 11.24 -0.99
N GLU A 50 4.52 11.75 -1.19
CA GLU A 50 5.01 12.19 -2.50
C GLU A 50 4.74 11.13 -3.59
N PRO A 51 4.15 11.51 -4.74
CA PRO A 51 3.94 10.56 -5.83
C PRO A 51 5.28 10.05 -6.37
N PRO A 52 5.33 8.84 -6.94
CA PRO A 52 6.55 8.31 -7.53
C PRO A 52 6.99 9.18 -8.72
N GLU A 53 8.30 9.27 -8.93
CA GLU A 53 8.85 9.92 -10.12
C GLU A 53 8.29 9.28 -11.40
N GLU A 54 7.97 10.14 -12.39
CA GLU A 54 7.59 9.66 -13.71
C GLU A 54 8.74 8.89 -14.35
N ARG A 55 8.47 7.64 -14.72
CA ARG A 55 9.48 6.75 -15.27
C ARG A 55 8.87 5.63 -16.07
N VAL A 56 9.67 5.09 -16.97
CA VAL A 56 9.37 3.87 -17.70
C VAL A 56 10.48 2.87 -17.43
N GLY A 57 10.10 1.66 -17.01
CA GLY A 57 11.03 0.56 -16.77
C GLY A 57 10.47 -0.75 -17.31
N ALA A 58 11.32 -1.75 -17.45
CA ALA A 58 10.93 -3.10 -17.83
C ALA A 58 11.29 -4.09 -16.72
N VAL A 59 10.39 -5.02 -16.42
CA VAL A 59 10.62 -6.14 -15.50
C VAL A 59 10.10 -7.41 -16.16
N GLY A 60 11.02 -8.28 -16.56
CA GLY A 60 10.69 -9.40 -17.45
C GLY A 60 10.12 -8.88 -18.76
N ASP A 61 8.96 -9.41 -19.16
CA ASP A 61 8.25 -8.99 -20.38
C ASP A 61 7.29 -7.81 -20.16
N LEU A 62 7.13 -7.35 -18.91
CA LEU A 62 6.22 -6.26 -18.57
C LEU A 62 6.94 -4.91 -18.64
N THR A 63 6.29 -3.94 -19.28
CA THR A 63 6.70 -2.53 -19.23
C THR A 63 5.86 -1.81 -18.19
N LEU A 64 6.52 -1.13 -17.26
CA LEU A 64 5.93 -0.39 -16.16
C LEU A 64 6.13 1.10 -16.40
N ARG A 65 5.02 1.84 -16.54
CA ARG A 65 5.01 3.28 -16.78
C ARG A 65 4.31 3.98 -15.62
N PHE A 66 5.04 4.85 -14.94
CA PHE A 66 4.55 5.68 -13.85
C PHE A 66 4.25 7.08 -14.39
N GLU A 67 3.02 7.53 -14.17
CA GLU A 67 2.52 8.86 -14.51
C GLU A 67 1.75 9.38 -13.29
N GLU A 68 2.29 10.37 -12.58
CA GLU A 68 1.77 10.83 -11.29
C GLU A 68 1.54 9.65 -10.32
N ARG A 69 0.29 9.37 -9.94
CA ARG A 69 -0.13 8.26 -9.06
C ARG A 69 -0.74 7.08 -9.83
N VAL A 70 -0.44 6.96 -11.12
CA VAL A 70 -0.95 5.91 -11.99
C VAL A 70 0.19 5.03 -12.47
N LEU A 71 0.08 3.73 -12.23
CA LEU A 71 0.94 2.73 -12.85
C LEU A 71 0.21 2.09 -14.03
N ARG A 72 0.78 2.19 -15.23
CA ARG A 72 0.35 1.43 -16.41
C ARG A 72 1.28 0.24 -16.60
N ILE A 73 0.70 -0.95 -16.69
CA ILE A 73 1.40 -2.19 -17.00
C ILE A 73 1.08 -2.57 -18.44
N GLU A 74 2.09 -2.50 -19.30
CA GLU A 74 2.04 -2.79 -20.72
C GLU A 74 2.80 -4.10 -21.01
N GLY A 75 2.50 -4.74 -22.15
CA GLY A 75 3.12 -6.03 -22.52
C GLY A 75 2.57 -7.24 -21.77
N ALA A 76 1.53 -7.06 -20.94
CA ALA A 76 0.88 -8.17 -20.24
C ALA A 76 0.33 -9.21 -21.24
N PRO A 77 0.52 -10.52 -20.97
CA PRO A 77 -0.09 -11.57 -21.78
C PRO A 77 -1.62 -11.47 -21.74
N SER A 78 -2.27 -12.09 -22.73
CA SER A 78 -3.74 -12.16 -22.78
C SER A 78 -4.37 -12.85 -21.56
N SER A 79 -3.56 -13.62 -20.83
CA SER A 79 -3.89 -14.29 -19.57
C SER A 79 -2.75 -14.04 -18.57
N LEU A 80 -2.85 -12.97 -17.79
CA LEU A 80 -1.87 -12.58 -16.78
C LEU A 80 -2.16 -13.30 -15.46
N ARG A 81 -1.22 -14.11 -14.98
CA ARG A 81 -1.31 -14.83 -13.71
C ARG A 81 -0.86 -13.94 -12.57
N LEU A 82 -1.74 -13.74 -11.60
CA LEU A 82 -1.52 -12.95 -10.40
C LEU A 82 -1.35 -13.85 -9.19
N ALA A 83 -0.34 -13.58 -8.37
CA ALA A 83 -0.23 -14.11 -7.02
C ALA A 83 -0.52 -12.99 -6.01
N VAL A 84 -1.65 -13.06 -5.30
CA VAL A 84 -2.04 -12.03 -4.31
C VAL A 84 -2.04 -12.62 -2.91
N PHE A 85 -1.41 -11.92 -1.98
CA PHE A 85 -1.25 -12.39 -0.60
C PHE A 85 -1.09 -11.23 0.38
N ALA A 86 -1.22 -11.52 1.67
CA ALA A 86 -0.73 -10.67 2.75
C ALA A 86 0.51 -11.31 3.38
N GLY A 87 1.40 -10.54 4.01
CA GLY A 87 2.54 -11.11 4.72
C GLY A 87 3.91 -10.74 4.14
N PRO A 88 4.99 -11.09 4.88
CA PRO A 88 5.00 -12.05 5.98
C PRO A 88 4.85 -11.43 7.37
N LEU A 89 3.90 -11.96 8.15
CA LEU A 89 3.86 -11.70 9.60
C LEU A 89 4.54 -12.85 10.35
N GLY A 90 5.81 -12.62 10.72
CA GLY A 90 6.59 -13.48 11.62
C GLY A 90 7.03 -14.83 11.04
N ALA A 91 6.96 -15.01 9.72
CA ALA A 91 7.33 -16.24 9.03
C ALA A 91 8.27 -15.94 7.86
N ALA A 92 9.08 -16.92 7.46
CA ALA A 92 9.88 -16.80 6.24
C ALA A 92 8.96 -16.80 5.00
N LEU A 93 9.35 -16.04 3.97
CA LEU A 93 8.70 -16.12 2.66
C LEU A 93 8.92 -17.51 2.06
N PRO A 94 7.92 -18.09 1.38
CA PRO A 94 8.10 -19.31 0.62
C PRO A 94 8.90 -19.06 -0.67
N GLU A 95 9.13 -20.13 -1.42
CA GLU A 95 9.62 -20.04 -2.79
C GLU A 95 8.72 -19.17 -3.67
N ALA A 96 9.30 -18.59 -4.71
CA ALA A 96 8.60 -17.73 -5.66
C ALA A 96 7.36 -18.44 -6.24
N PRO A 97 6.18 -17.80 -6.22
CA PRO A 97 5.00 -18.38 -6.84
C PRO A 97 5.15 -18.41 -8.36
N GLU A 98 4.57 -19.43 -9.00
CA GLU A 98 4.41 -19.44 -10.44
C GLU A 98 3.34 -18.42 -10.86
N ALA A 99 3.76 -17.19 -11.15
CA ALA A 99 2.91 -16.07 -11.54
C ALA A 99 3.68 -15.11 -12.45
N ASP A 100 2.97 -14.23 -13.13
CA ASP A 100 3.57 -13.18 -13.98
C ASP A 100 3.72 -11.85 -13.20
N LEU A 101 2.88 -11.66 -12.17
CA LEU A 101 2.88 -10.49 -11.29
C LEU A 101 2.44 -10.92 -9.89
N ALA A 102 3.13 -10.45 -8.86
CA ALA A 102 2.74 -10.64 -7.46
C ALA A 102 2.23 -9.34 -6.83
N ILE A 103 1.32 -9.46 -5.86
CA ILE A 103 0.77 -8.34 -5.10
C ILE A 103 0.76 -8.70 -3.61
N ALA A 104 1.50 -7.94 -2.80
CA ALA A 104 1.50 -8.02 -1.35
C ALA A 104 0.57 -6.94 -0.75
N LEU A 105 -0.42 -7.36 0.02
CA LEU A 105 -1.42 -6.53 0.68
C LEU A 105 -1.15 -6.46 2.19
N GLY A 106 -0.20 -5.61 2.55
CA GLY A 106 0.25 -5.40 3.93
C GLY A 106 0.82 -6.65 4.60
N GLY A 107 1.10 -6.52 5.89
CA GLY A 107 1.69 -7.56 6.72
C GLY A 107 3.16 -7.82 6.43
N LEU A 108 3.97 -6.82 6.07
CA LEU A 108 5.38 -7.03 5.67
C LEU A 108 6.30 -7.38 6.85
N GLY A 109 5.79 -7.26 8.08
CA GLY A 109 6.53 -7.51 9.31
C GLY A 109 7.29 -6.28 9.82
N ASP A 110 8.01 -6.46 10.94
CA ASP A 110 8.73 -5.38 11.61
C ASP A 110 10.03 -4.96 10.90
N GLU A 111 10.54 -5.80 9.99
CA GLU A 111 11.74 -5.58 9.20
C GLU A 111 11.40 -5.53 7.69
N PRO A 112 10.76 -4.45 7.21
CA PRO A 112 10.29 -4.36 5.83
C PRO A 112 11.42 -4.51 4.81
N LEU A 113 12.62 -3.99 5.06
CA LEU A 113 13.75 -4.12 4.12
C LEU A 113 14.13 -5.59 3.87
N THR A 114 14.16 -6.42 4.92
CA THR A 114 14.45 -7.85 4.82
C THR A 114 13.40 -8.54 3.94
N THR A 115 12.11 -8.25 4.19
CA THR A 115 10.99 -8.77 3.41
C THR A 115 11.05 -8.34 1.95
N LEU A 116 11.19 -7.03 1.69
CA LEU A 116 11.20 -6.47 0.34
C LEU A 116 12.39 -6.99 -0.48
N SER A 117 13.56 -7.14 0.15
CA SER A 117 14.74 -7.72 -0.51
C SER A 117 14.49 -9.16 -0.95
N ALA A 118 13.90 -9.99 -0.06
CA ALA A 118 13.55 -11.36 -0.38
C ALA A 118 12.46 -11.49 -1.47
N LEU A 119 11.49 -10.57 -1.50
CA LEU A 119 10.52 -10.50 -2.61
C LEU A 119 11.21 -10.18 -3.95
N GLY A 120 12.26 -9.37 -3.94
CA GLY A 120 13.06 -9.05 -5.13
C GLY A 120 13.79 -10.25 -5.75
N GLU A 121 14.02 -11.31 -4.98
CA GLU A 121 14.66 -12.55 -5.43
C GLU A 121 13.73 -13.44 -6.26
N TRP A 122 12.41 -13.21 -6.24
CA TRP A 122 11.44 -14.05 -6.96
C TRP A 122 11.50 -13.93 -8.49
N GLY A 123 12.26 -12.98 -9.03
CA GLY A 123 12.44 -12.82 -10.47
C GLY A 123 11.23 -12.25 -11.23
N ILE A 124 10.13 -11.99 -10.54
CA ILE A 124 8.89 -11.41 -11.06
C ILE A 124 8.63 -10.03 -10.41
N PRO A 125 7.87 -9.13 -11.04
CA PRO A 125 7.48 -7.89 -10.40
C PRO A 125 6.55 -8.16 -9.20
N VAL A 126 6.75 -7.40 -8.14
CA VAL A 126 5.96 -7.47 -6.89
C VAL A 126 5.46 -6.08 -6.55
N LEU A 127 4.14 -5.88 -6.59
CA LEU A 127 3.49 -4.66 -6.12
C LEU A 127 3.21 -4.80 -4.63
N VAL A 128 3.55 -3.77 -3.86
CA VAL A 128 3.39 -3.79 -2.41
C VAL A 128 2.49 -2.65 -2.00
N VAL A 129 1.38 -2.96 -1.33
CA VAL A 129 0.44 -1.98 -0.78
C VAL A 129 0.51 -2.06 0.73
N ALA A 130 0.85 -0.95 1.39
CA ALA A 130 0.87 -0.89 2.84
C ALA A 130 -0.50 -1.23 3.43
N GLY A 131 -0.51 -2.09 4.45
CA GLY A 131 -1.68 -2.37 5.27
C GLY A 131 -1.79 -1.46 6.47
N GLY A 132 -2.84 -1.69 7.27
CA GLY A 132 -3.09 -0.94 8.50
C GLY A 132 -2.13 -1.25 9.65
N GLU A 133 -1.28 -2.25 9.47
CA GLU A 133 -0.26 -2.66 10.44
C GLU A 133 1.14 -2.13 10.06
N GLU A 134 1.31 -1.56 8.86
CA GLU A 134 2.58 -1.02 8.40
C GLU A 134 2.77 0.43 8.88
N ARG A 135 3.93 0.73 9.45
CA ARG A 135 4.37 2.11 9.72
C ARG A 135 4.95 2.73 8.46
N PHE A 136 4.55 3.96 8.17
CA PHE A 136 4.92 4.64 6.93
C PHE A 136 6.44 4.84 6.78
N GLU A 137 7.09 5.46 7.76
CA GLU A 137 8.51 5.84 7.65
C GLU A 137 9.42 4.59 7.52
N PRO A 138 9.29 3.54 8.36
CA PRO A 138 10.10 2.33 8.19
C PRO A 138 9.89 1.63 6.84
N LEU A 139 8.67 1.71 6.28
CA LEU A 139 8.38 1.15 4.97
C LEU A 139 9.00 1.99 3.85
N SER A 140 8.87 3.31 3.92
CA SER A 140 9.48 4.25 2.97
C SER A 140 11.00 4.10 2.93
N ASP A 141 11.64 4.11 4.10
CA ASP A 141 13.09 3.93 4.24
C ASP A 141 13.54 2.57 3.64
N ALA A 142 12.73 1.53 3.81
CA ALA A 142 13.01 0.22 3.26
C ALA A 142 12.96 0.19 1.73
N PHE A 143 12.03 0.91 1.10
CA PHE A 143 12.01 1.06 -0.36
C PHE A 143 13.20 1.85 -0.88
N GLU A 144 13.57 2.94 -0.21
CA GLU A 144 14.74 3.75 -0.59
C GLU A 144 16.05 2.96 -0.51
N ALA A 145 16.14 2.07 0.48
CA ALA A 145 17.30 1.20 0.72
C ALA A 145 17.38 0.00 -0.23
N LEU A 146 16.39 -0.26 -1.09
CA LEU A 146 16.48 -1.35 -2.07
C LEU A 146 17.56 -1.08 -3.12
N GLU A 147 18.33 -2.11 -3.43
CA GLU A 147 19.40 -2.09 -4.42
C GLU A 147 19.19 -3.14 -5.52
N GLY A 148 19.93 -3.00 -6.62
CA GLY A 148 20.00 -3.98 -7.70
C GLY A 148 18.64 -4.37 -8.30
N ASP A 149 18.47 -5.67 -8.52
CA ASP A 149 17.25 -6.26 -9.10
C ASP A 149 16.02 -6.03 -8.22
N ALA A 150 16.17 -6.04 -6.89
CA ALA A 150 15.07 -5.86 -5.96
C ALA A 150 14.44 -4.46 -6.12
N ARG A 151 15.26 -3.42 -6.27
CA ARG A 151 14.81 -2.04 -6.56
C ARG A 151 13.97 -1.93 -7.83
N GLN A 152 14.24 -2.78 -8.82
CA GLN A 152 13.51 -2.77 -10.10
C GLN A 152 12.21 -3.58 -10.02
N ARG A 153 12.24 -4.71 -9.29
CA ARG A 153 11.14 -5.69 -9.23
C ARG A 153 10.10 -5.35 -8.17
N VAL A 154 10.50 -4.80 -7.04
CA VAL A 154 9.63 -4.56 -5.88
C VAL A 154 9.22 -3.10 -5.91
N ILE A 155 7.91 -2.87 -6.05
CA ILE A 155 7.34 -1.58 -6.38
C ILE A 155 6.44 -1.14 -5.24
N ASP A 156 6.70 0.05 -4.71
CA ASP A 156 5.78 0.67 -3.78
C ASP A 156 4.51 1.10 -4.53
N ALA A 157 3.41 0.40 -4.26
CA ALA A 157 2.09 0.75 -4.77
C ALA A 157 1.29 1.55 -3.74
N THR A 158 1.81 1.78 -2.53
CA THR A 158 1.12 2.48 -1.43
C THR A 158 0.73 3.91 -1.81
N VAL A 159 1.59 4.61 -2.54
CA VAL A 159 1.37 6.00 -2.97
C VAL A 159 0.61 6.11 -4.30
N LEU A 160 0.32 4.98 -4.94
CA LEU A 160 -0.47 4.94 -6.16
C LEU A 160 -1.94 5.09 -5.84
N ARG A 161 -2.67 5.71 -6.76
CA ARG A 161 -4.13 5.78 -6.76
C ARG A 161 -4.72 4.68 -7.64
N LEU A 162 -4.04 4.34 -8.74
CA LEU A 162 -4.58 3.47 -9.78
C LEU A 162 -3.48 2.63 -10.43
N ILE A 163 -3.80 1.37 -10.71
CA ILE A 163 -3.00 0.49 -11.56
C ILE A 163 -3.85 0.08 -12.75
N ARG A 164 -3.32 0.23 -13.97
CA ARG A 164 -3.99 -0.07 -15.24
C ARG A 164 -3.30 -1.22 -15.95
N VAL A 165 -4.07 -2.23 -16.32
CA VAL A 165 -3.61 -3.37 -17.12
C VAL A 165 -4.64 -3.65 -18.22
N GLY A 166 -4.38 -3.19 -19.44
CA GLY A 166 -5.37 -3.25 -20.53
C GLY A 166 -6.67 -2.52 -20.15
N LYS A 167 -7.81 -3.23 -20.20
CA LYS A 167 -9.13 -2.71 -19.80
C LYS A 167 -9.49 -3.00 -18.33
N LEU A 168 -8.50 -3.33 -17.51
CA LEU A 168 -8.67 -3.48 -16.07
C LEU A 168 -8.04 -2.32 -15.31
N GLU A 169 -8.75 -1.83 -14.31
CA GLU A 169 -8.29 -0.87 -13.31
C GLU A 169 -8.33 -1.46 -11.90
N LEU A 170 -7.22 -1.32 -11.16
CA LEU A 170 -7.14 -1.60 -9.73
C LEU A 170 -6.98 -0.26 -9.00
N VAL A 171 -7.98 0.14 -8.24
CA VAL A 171 -7.91 1.32 -7.36
C VAL A 171 -7.20 0.91 -6.08
N VAL A 172 -6.08 1.56 -5.79
CA VAL A 172 -5.22 1.17 -4.67
C VAL A 172 -5.64 1.94 -3.42
N VAL A 173 -5.92 1.20 -2.34
CA VAL A 173 -6.41 1.76 -1.07
C VAL A 173 -5.57 1.19 0.09
N PRO A 174 -4.46 1.85 0.44
CA PRO A 174 -3.59 1.39 1.52
C PRO A 174 -4.17 1.70 2.90
N GLY A 175 -3.68 0.97 3.91
CA GLY A 175 -3.89 1.32 5.32
C GLY A 175 -5.26 0.96 5.91
N ALA A 176 -5.41 1.24 7.20
CA ALA A 176 -6.63 1.01 7.96
C ALA A 176 -7.63 2.19 7.82
N PRO A 177 -8.92 1.92 7.59
CA PRO A 177 -9.95 2.94 7.66
C PRO A 177 -10.10 3.48 9.09
N GLU A 178 -10.14 4.81 9.23
CA GLU A 178 -10.30 5.56 10.47
C GLU A 178 -9.24 5.21 11.55
N GLY A 179 -8.10 4.66 11.15
CA GLY A 179 -7.08 4.15 12.07
C GLY A 179 -7.53 3.00 12.99
N ARG A 180 -8.76 2.49 12.84
CA ARG A 180 -9.42 1.60 13.83
C ARG A 180 -8.76 0.23 14.00
N TYR A 181 -7.88 -0.14 13.07
CA TYR A 181 -7.20 -1.43 13.04
C TYR A 181 -5.68 -1.29 13.09
N VAL A 182 -5.21 -0.10 13.47
CA VAL A 182 -3.79 0.19 13.70
C VAL A 182 -3.34 -0.47 15.00
N THR A 183 -2.56 -1.54 14.89
CA THR A 183 -1.94 -2.20 16.05
C THR A 183 -0.46 -1.85 16.22
N ALA A 184 0.17 -1.27 15.20
CA ALA A 184 1.60 -0.94 15.19
C ALA A 184 1.97 0.38 15.89
N GLY A 185 0.98 1.07 16.48
CA GLY A 185 1.16 2.34 17.16
C GLY A 185 1.10 3.56 16.23
N GLU A 186 1.64 4.68 16.69
CA GLU A 186 1.73 5.92 15.91
C GLU A 186 2.49 5.68 14.59
N GLY A 187 2.06 6.37 13.52
CA GLY A 187 2.71 6.30 12.21
C GLY A 187 2.21 5.19 11.26
N ALA A 188 1.24 4.37 11.68
CA ALA A 188 0.68 3.33 10.82
C ALA A 188 -0.17 3.90 9.69
N CYS A 189 -0.16 3.23 8.53
CA CYS A 189 -0.93 3.67 7.37
C CYS A 189 -2.44 3.60 7.59
N GLY A 190 -3.13 4.67 7.23
CA GLY A 190 -4.59 4.75 7.29
C GLY A 190 -5.18 5.85 6.43
N PHE A 191 -6.51 5.92 6.44
CA PHE A 191 -7.29 6.93 5.74
C PHE A 191 -8.64 7.11 6.44
N GLY A 192 -9.25 8.29 6.32
CA GLY A 192 -10.58 8.59 6.87
C GLY A 192 -11.56 9.08 5.82
N GLU A 193 -12.78 9.39 6.23
CA GLU A 193 -13.81 9.98 5.35
C GLU A 193 -13.32 11.20 4.55
N PRO A 194 -12.57 12.18 5.12
CA PRO A 194 -12.11 13.34 4.37
C PRO A 194 -11.15 12.98 3.22
N ASP A 195 -10.50 11.83 3.32
CA ASP A 195 -9.52 11.37 2.33
C ASP A 195 -10.19 10.73 1.11
N LEU A 196 -11.50 10.42 1.16
CA LEU A 196 -12.24 9.83 0.03
C LEU A 196 -12.15 10.67 -1.25
N ALA A 197 -12.02 12.00 -1.11
CA ALA A 197 -11.82 12.92 -2.23
C ALA A 197 -10.58 12.59 -3.08
N HIS A 198 -9.56 11.96 -2.49
CA HIS A 198 -8.36 11.52 -3.22
C HIS A 198 -8.71 10.51 -4.33
N TRP A 199 -9.66 9.62 -4.06
CA TRP A 199 -10.10 8.57 -4.97
C TRP A 199 -11.34 8.98 -5.76
N GLU A 200 -11.73 10.25 -5.77
CA GLU A 200 -12.75 10.71 -6.71
C GLU A 200 -12.25 10.53 -8.14
N MET A 201 -13.05 9.83 -8.94
CA MET A 201 -12.73 9.43 -10.31
C MET A 201 -14.01 9.44 -11.14
N ASP A 202 -13.86 9.74 -12.43
CA ASP A 202 -14.94 9.56 -13.38
C ASP A 202 -15.35 8.09 -13.49
N ALA A 203 -16.56 7.87 -14.01
CA ALA A 203 -17.01 6.54 -14.38
C ALA A 203 -15.99 5.88 -15.33
N PRO A 204 -15.75 4.56 -15.21
CA PRO A 204 -14.85 3.88 -16.12
C PRO A 204 -15.34 4.00 -17.56
N ASP A 205 -14.39 4.13 -18.50
CA ASP A 205 -14.69 4.13 -19.94
C ASP A 205 -15.42 2.84 -20.35
N GLU A 206 -16.09 2.86 -21.51
CA GLU A 206 -16.82 1.69 -22.01
C GLU A 206 -15.91 0.45 -22.10
N GLY A 207 -16.33 -0.62 -21.43
CA GLY A 207 -15.60 -1.89 -21.41
C GLY A 207 -14.40 -1.92 -20.48
N VAL A 208 -14.05 -0.82 -19.82
CA VAL A 208 -13.11 -0.81 -18.69
C VAL A 208 -13.82 -1.32 -17.45
N ARG A 209 -13.11 -2.12 -16.65
CA ARG A 209 -13.65 -2.65 -15.41
C ARG A 209 -12.72 -2.39 -14.25
N ARG A 210 -13.30 -2.12 -13.09
CA ARG A 210 -12.59 -1.57 -11.95
C ARG A 210 -12.79 -2.42 -10.70
N TYR A 211 -11.71 -2.60 -9.94
CA TYR A 211 -11.69 -3.29 -8.65
C TYR A 211 -10.99 -2.45 -7.60
N LEU A 212 -11.33 -2.67 -6.34
CA LEU A 212 -10.49 -2.22 -5.25
C LEU A 212 -9.35 -3.22 -5.00
N LEU A 213 -8.15 -2.68 -4.81
CA LEU A 213 -7.01 -3.34 -4.22
C LEU A 213 -6.76 -2.68 -2.86
N ALA A 214 -7.36 -3.23 -1.81
CA ALA A 214 -7.44 -2.60 -0.52
C ALA A 214 -6.84 -3.48 0.58
N TRP A 215 -6.32 -2.90 1.65
CA TRP A 215 -5.97 -3.73 2.81
C TRP A 215 -7.23 -4.20 3.57
N ALA A 216 -8.16 -3.28 3.86
CA ALA A 216 -9.42 -3.60 4.53
C ALA A 216 -10.53 -3.94 3.54
N GLY A 217 -11.34 -4.95 3.85
CA GLY A 217 -12.47 -5.40 3.04
C GLY A 217 -13.71 -4.51 3.18
N PRO A 218 -14.57 -4.44 2.14
CA PRO A 218 -15.82 -3.70 2.17
C PRO A 218 -16.86 -4.38 3.07
N ALA A 219 -17.62 -3.60 3.84
CA ALA A 219 -18.81 -4.09 4.54
C ALA A 219 -19.92 -4.47 3.56
N GLY A 220 -20.87 -5.30 4.01
CA GLY A 220 -22.08 -5.63 3.27
C GLY A 220 -21.92 -6.77 2.26
N THR A 221 -20.78 -7.47 2.27
CA THR A 221 -20.52 -8.60 1.38
C THR A 221 -20.48 -9.92 2.16
N ASP A 222 -20.81 -11.03 1.52
CA ASP A 222 -20.69 -12.34 2.17
C ASP A 222 -19.23 -12.72 2.48
N ALA A 223 -18.25 -12.08 1.81
CA ALA A 223 -16.84 -12.30 2.07
C ALA A 223 -16.41 -11.75 3.44
N THR A 224 -17.03 -10.65 3.90
CA THR A 224 -16.66 -9.94 5.14
C THR A 224 -17.55 -10.24 6.34
N ARG A 225 -18.53 -11.14 6.19
CA ARG A 225 -19.36 -11.62 7.31
C ARG A 225 -18.58 -12.54 8.25
N GLY A 226 -18.43 -12.11 9.50
CA GLY A 226 -17.82 -12.81 10.61
C GLY A 226 -18.70 -13.89 11.26
N LEU A 227 -18.24 -14.38 12.42
CA LEU A 227 -18.94 -15.40 13.22
C LEU A 227 -20.33 -14.89 13.61
N LEU A 228 -21.35 -15.75 13.52
CA LEU A 228 -22.77 -15.39 13.74
C LEU A 228 -23.29 -14.29 12.80
N GLY A 229 -22.63 -14.05 11.66
CA GLY A 229 -23.04 -13.04 10.68
C GLY A 229 -22.69 -11.60 11.07
N ALA A 230 -21.85 -11.40 12.09
CA ALA A 230 -21.35 -10.07 12.46
C ALA A 230 -20.56 -9.45 11.31
N GLU A 231 -20.89 -8.23 10.90
CA GLU A 231 -20.14 -7.52 9.86
C GLU A 231 -18.73 -7.18 10.37
N ALA A 232 -17.71 -7.57 9.62
CA ALA A 232 -16.32 -7.29 9.95
C ALA A 232 -15.62 -6.42 8.89
N GLY A 233 -16.25 -6.17 7.74
CA GLY A 233 -15.78 -5.22 6.74
C GLY A 233 -16.03 -3.77 7.14
N SER A 234 -15.45 -2.85 6.37
CA SER A 234 -15.54 -1.42 6.60
C SER A 234 -16.66 -0.77 5.76
N PRO A 235 -17.61 -0.05 6.39
CA PRO A 235 -18.58 0.77 5.67
C PRO A 235 -17.93 1.87 4.82
N LEU A 236 -16.77 2.38 5.27
CA LEU A 236 -16.00 3.38 4.54
C LEU A 236 -15.47 2.82 3.21
N VAL A 237 -14.93 1.60 3.25
CA VAL A 237 -14.46 0.90 2.04
C VAL A 237 -15.63 0.54 1.12
N ALA A 238 -16.78 0.17 1.66
CA ALA A 238 -17.98 -0.09 0.85
C ALA A 238 -18.50 1.17 0.14
N ARG A 239 -18.48 2.33 0.82
CA ARG A 239 -18.79 3.63 0.18
C ARG A 239 -17.80 3.95 -0.93
N LEU A 240 -16.50 3.79 -0.66
CA LEU A 240 -15.45 4.02 -1.64
C LEU A 240 -15.61 3.11 -2.87
N MET A 241 -15.86 1.81 -2.65
CA MET A 241 -16.12 0.85 -3.73
C MET A 241 -17.25 1.32 -4.65
N THR A 242 -18.33 1.84 -4.05
CA THR A 242 -19.47 2.39 -4.79
C THR A 242 -19.10 3.68 -5.53
N SER A 243 -18.41 4.62 -4.86
CA SER A 243 -18.09 5.93 -5.43
C SER A 243 -17.14 5.85 -6.61
N VAL A 244 -16.17 4.93 -6.56
CA VAL A 244 -15.26 4.71 -7.67
C VAL A 244 -15.84 3.77 -8.72
N GLY A 245 -17.05 3.21 -8.54
CA GLY A 245 -17.61 2.24 -9.48
C GLY A 245 -16.82 0.94 -9.58
N ALA A 246 -16.19 0.51 -8.48
CA ALA A 246 -15.54 -0.79 -8.41
C ALA A 246 -16.57 -1.90 -8.22
N GLU A 247 -16.42 -2.98 -8.99
CA GLU A 247 -17.38 -4.10 -9.02
C GLU A 247 -16.99 -5.22 -8.06
N GLY A 248 -15.72 -5.28 -7.70
CA GLY A 248 -15.18 -6.23 -6.74
C GLY A 248 -14.01 -5.65 -5.94
N ALA A 249 -13.44 -6.48 -5.07
CA ALA A 249 -12.31 -6.09 -4.22
C ALA A 249 -11.40 -7.27 -3.89
N LEU A 250 -10.09 -7.05 -3.87
CA LEU A 250 -9.12 -7.92 -3.23
C LEU A 250 -8.69 -7.28 -1.92
N PHE A 251 -8.78 -8.03 -0.81
CA PHE A 251 -8.49 -7.48 0.51
C PHE A 251 -7.82 -8.46 1.48
N ALA A 252 -7.05 -7.96 2.44
CA ALA A 252 -6.27 -8.77 3.39
C ALA A 252 -6.87 -8.82 4.80
N TRP A 253 -7.68 -7.83 5.18
CA TRP A 253 -8.28 -7.70 6.49
C TRP A 253 -9.81 -7.62 6.38
N PRO A 254 -10.59 -8.31 7.23
CA PRO A 254 -10.17 -9.10 8.38
C PRO A 254 -9.61 -10.48 7.97
N ARG A 255 -8.61 -10.98 8.71
CA ARG A 255 -8.00 -12.28 8.40
C ARG A 255 -9.00 -13.44 8.43
N SER A 256 -10.05 -13.36 9.25
CA SER A 256 -11.12 -14.37 9.30
C SER A 256 -11.90 -14.54 7.99
N ALA A 257 -11.74 -13.61 7.04
CA ALA A 257 -12.30 -13.65 5.69
C ALA A 257 -11.35 -14.29 4.65
N THR A 258 -10.15 -14.72 5.03
CA THR A 258 -9.18 -15.34 4.11
C THR A 258 -9.80 -16.47 3.29
N GLY A 259 -9.65 -16.43 1.98
CA GLY A 259 -10.18 -17.38 1.01
C GLY A 259 -11.71 -17.34 0.85
N ARG A 260 -12.41 -16.39 1.49
CA ARG A 260 -13.84 -16.20 1.26
C ARG A 260 -14.05 -15.30 0.06
N ALA A 261 -14.79 -15.82 -0.90
CA ALA A 261 -15.25 -15.09 -2.06
C ALA A 261 -16.73 -14.74 -1.92
N ALA A 262 -17.11 -13.56 -2.41
CA ALA A 262 -18.47 -13.20 -2.77
C ALA A 262 -18.48 -12.79 -4.23
N GLY A 263 -19.49 -13.24 -4.97
CA GLY A 263 -19.54 -13.06 -6.42
C GLY A 263 -18.54 -13.95 -7.18
N GLU A 264 -18.60 -13.88 -8.51
CA GLU A 264 -17.68 -14.56 -9.41
C GLU A 264 -17.27 -13.60 -10.53
N GLY A 265 -16.15 -13.91 -11.18
CA GLY A 265 -15.64 -13.12 -12.29
C GLY A 265 -15.50 -11.66 -11.89
N MET A 266 -16.32 -10.81 -12.52
CA MET A 266 -16.23 -9.36 -12.40
C MET A 266 -16.76 -8.74 -11.11
N ALA A 267 -17.60 -9.47 -10.37
CA ALA A 267 -18.12 -9.03 -9.08
C ALA A 267 -17.34 -9.63 -7.90
N LEU A 268 -16.14 -10.17 -8.14
CA LEU A 268 -15.38 -10.92 -7.16
C LEU A 268 -14.88 -10.01 -6.02
N THR A 269 -15.37 -10.28 -4.82
CA THR A 269 -14.83 -9.74 -3.58
C THR A 269 -14.19 -10.87 -2.79
N LEU A 270 -12.88 -10.80 -2.56
CA LEU A 270 -12.09 -11.92 -2.07
C LEU A 270 -11.11 -11.50 -0.98
N GLY A 271 -11.23 -12.16 0.18
CA GLY A 271 -10.23 -12.09 1.23
C GLY A 271 -9.00 -12.92 0.84
N VAL A 272 -7.82 -12.33 0.77
CA VAL A 272 -6.58 -13.01 0.38
C VAL A 272 -5.95 -13.74 1.57
N ALA A 273 -5.15 -14.75 1.26
CA ALA A 273 -4.45 -15.53 2.27
C ALA A 273 -3.16 -14.86 2.74
N PRO A 274 -2.78 -15.06 4.02
CA PRO A 274 -1.41 -14.81 4.42
C PRO A 274 -0.50 -15.79 3.66
N ILE A 275 0.61 -15.30 3.11
CA ILE A 275 1.52 -16.12 2.30
C ILE A 275 2.19 -17.24 3.09
N ALA A 276 2.44 -16.99 4.38
CA ALA A 276 3.15 -17.89 5.27
C ALA A 276 2.56 -17.80 6.69
N GLY A 277 3.03 -18.70 7.56
CA GLY A 277 2.65 -18.73 8.97
C GLY A 277 1.58 -19.77 9.29
N VAL A 278 0.70 -19.45 10.25
CA VAL A 278 -0.28 -20.41 10.77
C VAL A 278 -1.56 -20.46 9.93
N THR A 279 -2.19 -21.62 9.91
CA THR A 279 -3.53 -21.79 9.37
C THR A 279 -4.51 -20.83 10.03
N VAL A 280 -5.25 -20.09 9.23
CA VAL A 280 -6.27 -19.14 9.70
C VAL A 280 -7.54 -19.90 10.05
N LEU A 281 -8.07 -19.66 11.24
CA LEU A 281 -9.43 -20.07 11.62
C LEU A 281 -10.41 -19.02 11.10
N ARG A 282 -11.26 -19.41 10.15
CA ARG A 282 -12.29 -18.55 9.58
C ARG A 282 -13.45 -18.34 10.54
N ALA A 283 -14.23 -17.32 10.24
CA ALA A 283 -15.45 -16.97 10.96
C ALA A 283 -16.50 -18.10 11.03
N ASP A 284 -16.54 -19.00 10.06
CA ASP A 284 -17.44 -20.15 10.01
C ASP A 284 -16.87 -21.41 10.72
N GLY A 285 -15.70 -21.30 11.35
CA GLY A 285 -14.98 -22.40 11.99
C GLY A 285 -14.16 -23.26 11.02
N SER A 286 -14.22 -23.01 9.71
CA SER A 286 -13.35 -23.66 8.74
C SER A 286 -11.92 -23.13 8.82
N ARG A 287 -10.99 -23.83 8.17
CA ARG A 287 -9.56 -23.51 8.19
C ARG A 287 -9.07 -23.11 6.81
N ALA A 288 -8.23 -22.09 6.75
CA ALA A 288 -7.52 -21.66 5.54
C ALA A 288 -6.02 -21.86 5.72
N ALA A 289 -5.41 -22.65 4.83
CA ALA A 289 -3.95 -22.76 4.81
C ALA A 289 -3.32 -21.43 4.35
N PRO A 290 -2.10 -21.12 4.81
CA PRO A 290 -1.32 -20.03 4.22
C PRO A 290 -0.96 -20.36 2.76
N GLY A 291 -0.70 -19.33 1.98
CA GLY A 291 -0.26 -19.44 0.59
C GLY A 291 -0.65 -18.20 -0.22
N VAL A 292 -0.49 -18.31 -1.54
CA VAL A 292 -0.90 -17.26 -2.47
C VAL A 292 -2.31 -17.49 -2.99
N THR A 293 -3.06 -16.42 -3.14
CA THR A 293 -4.31 -16.41 -3.89
C THR A 293 -3.97 -16.27 -5.37
N ARG A 294 -4.19 -17.33 -6.15
CA ARG A 294 -3.90 -17.33 -7.59
C ARG A 294 -5.11 -16.84 -8.37
N LEU A 295 -4.90 -15.81 -9.18
CA LEU A 295 -5.94 -15.23 -10.02
C LEU A 295 -5.44 -15.18 -11.47
N THR A 296 -6.30 -15.52 -12.41
CA THR A 296 -6.07 -15.21 -13.81
C THR A 296 -6.77 -13.90 -14.16
N LEU A 297 -6.02 -12.93 -14.66
CA LEU A 297 -6.51 -11.70 -15.24
C LEU A 297 -6.51 -11.80 -16.77
N ARG A 298 -7.61 -11.39 -17.42
CA ARG A 298 -7.69 -11.24 -18.87
C ARG A 298 -7.84 -9.78 -19.27
N PRO A 299 -6.76 -9.06 -19.62
CA PRO A 299 -6.80 -7.60 -19.79
C PRO A 299 -7.71 -7.11 -20.93
N GLU A 300 -7.87 -7.90 -22.00
CA GLU A 300 -8.66 -7.51 -23.19
C GLU A 300 -10.14 -7.85 -23.08
N ALA A 301 -10.46 -8.90 -22.32
CA ALA A 301 -11.80 -9.33 -21.96
C ALA A 301 -11.88 -9.35 -20.42
N PRO A 302 -11.98 -8.16 -19.79
CA PRO A 302 -11.71 -7.99 -18.36
C PRO A 302 -12.55 -8.97 -17.54
N SER A 303 -11.83 -9.90 -16.93
CA SER A 303 -12.31 -10.94 -16.02
C SER A 303 -11.21 -11.23 -15.01
N LEU A 304 -11.58 -11.36 -13.74
CA LEU A 304 -10.70 -11.86 -12.69
C LEU A 304 -11.25 -13.22 -12.23
N THR A 305 -10.49 -14.28 -12.46
CA THR A 305 -10.94 -15.64 -12.13
C THR A 305 -10.05 -16.22 -11.05
N LEU A 306 -10.66 -16.71 -9.97
CA LEU A 306 -9.96 -17.46 -8.95
C LEU A 306 -9.56 -18.83 -9.51
N GLU A 307 -8.27 -19.14 -9.46
CA GLU A 307 -7.78 -20.46 -9.82
C GLU A 307 -8.10 -21.43 -8.67
N SER A 308 -8.70 -22.57 -9.00
CA SER A 308 -8.88 -23.62 -8.01
C SER A 308 -7.50 -24.14 -7.57
N PRO A 309 -7.29 -24.37 -6.26
CA PRO A 309 -6.01 -24.83 -5.74
C PRO A 309 -5.57 -26.19 -6.30
#